data_AF-A0A7T1T8P7-F1
#
_entry.id   AF-A0A7T1T8P7-F1
#
_cell.length_a   1.000
_cell.length_b   1.000
_cell.length_c   1.000
_cell.angle_alpha   90.00
_cell.angle_beta   90.00
_cell.angle_gamma   90.00
#
_symmetry.space_group_name_H-M   'P 1'
#
loop_
_entity.id
_entity.type
_entity.pdbx_description
1 polymer ?
#
loop_
_entity_poly.entity_id
_entity_poly.type
_entity_poly.pdbx_seq_one_letter_code
_entity_poly.pdbx_strand_id
1 'polypeptide(L)'
;MNTASLNSPASTPAAPAASAAPATATGAAAPATHTAPATKRTADDPRVGWNAAPDDTTPPLHERRDGILPAVAAALSVRGRTLTSTGNKGDQPPAPHPLVQDFLDTLATENRARHTGRCPETVLLSRYLTSTEHARAAKRGNRRTGSAKPRPLTHSEAKRALKNAKVTARHIREHGDPLHGHYAPPCRACSALLTHFGVRPVDPGTAGEKAPR
;
A
#
# COMPACT_ATOMS: atom_id res chain seq x y z
N MET A 1 -0.97 -60.59 9.76
CA MET A 1 -0.04 -61.10 8.73
C MET A 1 0.00 -60.09 7.59
N ASN A 2 1.23 -59.77 7.17
CA ASN A 2 1.62 -59.03 5.97
C ASN A 2 1.55 -57.50 5.99
N THR A 3 2.64 -56.97 6.56
CA THR A 3 3.40 -55.81 6.12
C THR A 3 3.64 -55.76 4.60
N ALA A 4 3.48 -54.59 3.99
CA ALA A 4 4.18 -54.20 2.77
C ALA A 4 4.41 -52.68 2.78
N SER A 5 5.69 -52.32 2.91
CA SER A 5 6.27 -51.00 2.72
C SER A 5 6.66 -50.84 1.25
N LEU A 6 6.29 -49.74 0.60
CA LEU A 6 7.02 -49.22 -0.55
C LEU A 6 6.95 -47.69 -0.58
N ASN A 7 8.14 -47.10 -0.45
CA ASN A 7 8.50 -45.72 -0.71
C ASN A 7 8.06 -45.23 -2.10
N SER A 8 7.77 -43.94 -2.21
CA SER A 8 7.96 -43.17 -3.43
C SER A 8 8.34 -41.72 -3.11
N PRO A 9 9.11 -41.06 -3.99
CA PRO A 9 10.12 -40.08 -3.62
C PRO A 9 9.63 -38.64 -3.52
N ALA A 10 10.34 -37.87 -2.69
CA ALA A 10 10.26 -36.42 -2.60
C ALA A 10 10.53 -35.77 -3.97
N SER A 11 9.63 -34.89 -4.39
CA SER A 11 9.82 -34.01 -5.55
C SER A 11 10.75 -32.86 -5.19
N THR A 12 11.91 -32.84 -5.82
CA THR A 12 12.89 -31.76 -5.82
C THR A 12 12.33 -30.53 -6.56
N PRO A 13 12.44 -29.29 -6.04
CA PRO A 13 12.21 -28.10 -6.85
C PRO A 13 13.41 -27.84 -7.78
N ALA A 14 13.09 -27.56 -9.04
CA ALA A 14 14.04 -27.24 -10.10
C ALA A 14 14.77 -25.91 -9.82
N ALA A 15 16.08 -25.91 -10.02
CA ALA A 15 16.96 -24.75 -9.96
C ALA A 15 16.72 -23.82 -11.16
N PRO A 16 16.79 -22.48 -10.98
CA PRO A 16 16.87 -21.56 -12.11
C PRO A 16 18.27 -21.59 -12.74
N ALA A 17 18.29 -21.65 -14.07
CA ALA A 17 19.48 -21.65 -14.90
C ALA A 17 20.33 -20.41 -14.67
N ALA A 18 21.61 -20.64 -14.40
CA ALA A 18 22.65 -19.63 -14.31
C ALA A 18 22.93 -19.05 -15.71
N SER A 19 22.74 -17.74 -15.88
CA SER A 19 23.30 -17.00 -17.01
C SER A 19 24.78 -16.75 -16.78
N ALA A 20 25.59 -17.14 -17.76
CA ALA A 20 27.04 -17.05 -17.77
C ALA A 20 27.53 -15.59 -17.69
N ALA A 21 28.50 -15.36 -16.82
CA ALA A 21 29.30 -14.15 -16.75
C ALA A 21 30.36 -14.13 -17.87
N PRO A 22 30.64 -12.98 -18.51
CA PRO A 22 31.89 -12.78 -19.22
C PRO A 22 32.98 -12.25 -18.27
N ALA A 23 34.19 -12.74 -18.50
CA ALA A 23 35.41 -12.47 -17.75
C ALA A 23 35.80 -10.98 -17.73
N THR A 24 36.18 -10.49 -16.56
CA THR A 24 36.80 -9.19 -16.35
C THR A 24 38.27 -9.25 -16.77
N ALA A 25 38.61 -8.61 -17.89
CA ALA A 25 39.99 -8.30 -18.23
C ALA A 25 40.40 -7.00 -17.54
N THR A 26 41.44 -7.10 -16.71
CA THR A 26 42.16 -5.97 -16.12
C THR A 26 42.87 -5.18 -17.23
N GLY A 27 42.44 -3.95 -17.45
CA GLY A 27 43.13 -2.97 -18.28
C GLY A 27 42.93 -1.59 -17.68
N ALA A 28 43.95 -1.10 -16.96
CA ALA A 28 44.00 0.27 -16.47
C ALA A 28 44.08 1.24 -17.67
N ALA A 29 42.98 1.93 -17.96
CA ALA A 29 42.96 3.04 -18.90
C ALA A 29 43.01 4.36 -18.12
N ALA A 30 44.06 5.15 -18.37
CA ALA A 30 44.25 6.49 -17.84
C ALA A 30 43.06 7.41 -18.21
N PRO A 31 42.70 8.39 -17.37
CA PRO A 31 41.64 9.33 -17.69
C PRO A 31 42.09 10.22 -18.87
N ALA A 32 41.42 10.08 -20.01
CA ALA A 32 41.52 11.05 -21.09
C ALA A 32 40.95 12.38 -20.61
N THR A 33 41.80 13.40 -20.51
CA THR A 33 41.40 14.78 -20.29
C THR A 33 40.56 15.26 -21.47
N HIS A 34 39.24 15.28 -21.28
CA HIS A 34 38.34 16.00 -22.18
C HIS A 34 38.43 17.49 -21.84
N THR A 35 39.27 18.21 -22.57
CA THR A 35 39.27 19.68 -22.54
C THR A 35 37.99 20.16 -23.22
N ALA A 36 36.95 20.40 -22.43
CA ALA A 36 35.76 21.10 -22.89
C ALA A 36 36.17 22.50 -23.38
N PRO A 37 35.67 23.00 -24.53
CA PRO A 37 35.91 24.37 -24.94
C PRO A 37 35.36 25.30 -23.86
N ALA A 38 36.20 26.23 -23.39
CA ALA A 38 35.81 27.26 -22.43
C ALA A 38 34.79 28.20 -23.09
N THR A 39 33.51 27.84 -23.03
CA THR A 39 32.42 28.77 -23.27
C THR A 39 32.51 29.85 -22.19
N LYS A 40 32.65 31.11 -22.63
CA LYS A 40 32.50 32.27 -21.77
C LYS A 40 31.19 32.11 -21.02
N ARG A 41 31.25 31.83 -19.71
CA ARG A 41 30.09 31.78 -18.82
C ARG A 41 29.39 33.12 -18.94
N THR A 42 28.24 33.15 -19.60
CA THR A 42 27.36 34.31 -19.60
C THR A 42 26.96 34.56 -18.16
N ALA A 43 27.35 35.73 -17.65
CA ALA A 43 27.11 36.18 -16.28
C ALA A 43 25.61 36.41 -15.95
N ASP A 44 24.70 36.07 -16.87
CA ASP A 44 23.27 36.39 -16.84
C ASP A 44 22.35 35.17 -16.68
N ASP A 45 22.84 33.95 -16.45
CA ASP A 45 21.94 32.85 -16.08
C ASP A 45 21.57 32.96 -14.59
N PRO A 46 20.31 33.32 -14.25
CA PRO A 46 19.90 33.52 -12.86
C PRO A 46 20.01 32.25 -12.01
N ARG A 47 20.20 31.07 -12.63
CA ARG A 47 20.37 29.80 -11.92
C ARG A 47 21.80 29.57 -11.42
N VAL A 48 22.78 30.34 -11.86
CA VAL A 48 24.19 30.19 -11.46
C VAL A 48 24.38 30.49 -9.96
N GLY A 49 23.49 31.27 -9.34
CA GLY A 49 23.49 31.55 -7.91
C GLY A 49 22.73 30.55 -7.04
N TRP A 50 21.91 29.65 -7.61
CA TRP A 50 21.06 28.74 -6.83
C TRP A 50 21.83 27.69 -6.02
N ASN A 51 23.05 27.35 -6.45
CA ASN A 51 23.92 26.42 -5.75
C ASN A 51 24.88 27.12 -4.76
N ALA A 52 24.87 28.46 -4.71
CA ALA A 52 25.80 29.26 -3.92
C ALA A 52 25.13 29.82 -2.67
N ALA A 53 24.37 29.00 -1.95
CA ALA A 53 23.95 29.31 -0.59
C ALA A 53 25.00 28.77 0.39
N PRO A 54 25.83 29.62 1.04
CA PRO A 54 26.58 29.21 2.20
C PRO A 54 25.65 29.35 3.40
N ASP A 55 25.08 28.22 3.82
CA ASP A 55 24.74 27.91 5.21
C ASP A 55 24.08 26.54 5.21
N ASP A 56 24.61 25.64 6.03
CA ASP A 56 24.02 24.35 6.34
C ASP A 56 22.72 24.56 7.12
N THR A 57 21.69 25.01 6.40
CA THR A 57 20.31 25.18 6.86
C THR A 57 19.55 23.86 6.81
N THR A 58 20.27 22.74 6.61
CA THR A 58 19.67 21.41 6.61
C THR A 58 19.12 21.16 8.01
N PRO A 59 17.78 21.03 8.18
CA PRO A 59 17.23 20.73 9.49
C PRO A 59 17.83 19.39 9.97
N PRO A 60 18.28 19.31 11.24
CA PRO A 60 18.94 18.13 11.74
C PRO A 60 18.01 16.92 11.61
N LEU A 61 18.51 15.87 10.96
CA LEU A 61 17.80 14.60 10.89
C LEU A 61 17.88 13.93 12.27
N HIS A 62 16.88 14.17 13.11
CA HIS A 62 16.84 13.62 14.47
C HIS A 62 16.89 12.10 14.50
N GLU A 63 16.30 11.43 13.49
CA GLU A 63 16.32 9.98 13.33
C GLU A 63 16.21 9.60 11.85
N ARG A 64 16.97 8.59 11.42
CA ARG A 64 16.68 7.93 10.15
C ARG A 64 15.38 7.15 10.36
N ARG A 65 14.29 7.64 9.77
CA ARG A 65 13.08 6.83 9.62
C ARG A 65 13.46 5.60 8.83
N ASP A 66 13.66 4.48 9.52
CA ASP A 66 14.10 3.25 8.89
C ASP A 66 13.10 2.89 7.80
N GLY A 67 13.58 3.08 6.57
CA GLY A 67 12.78 3.20 5.35
C GLY A 67 12.13 1.91 4.92
N ILE A 68 11.93 0.94 5.82
CA ILE A 68 11.34 -0.37 5.56
C ILE A 68 9.95 -0.54 6.21
N LEU A 69 9.68 0.03 7.38
CA LEU A 69 8.38 -0.13 8.03
C LEU A 69 7.28 0.62 7.27
N PRO A 70 6.05 0.05 7.17
CA PRO A 70 4.89 0.82 6.73
C PRO A 70 4.56 1.89 7.77
N ALA A 71 4.02 3.03 7.35
CA ALA A 71 3.73 4.12 8.29
C ALA A 71 2.52 3.84 9.21
N VAL A 72 1.57 3.04 8.72
CA VAL A 72 0.27 2.80 9.36
C VAL A 72 -0.18 1.36 9.11
N ALA A 73 -0.73 0.73 10.15
CA ALA A 73 -1.57 -0.47 10.03
C ALA A 73 -3.02 -0.14 10.38
N ALA A 74 -3.96 -0.80 9.73
CA ALA A 74 -5.37 -0.69 10.03
C ALA A 74 -6.05 -2.05 10.17
N ALA A 75 -7.15 -2.05 10.90
CA ALA A 75 -8.09 -3.15 11.04
C ALA A 75 -9.50 -2.69 10.65
N LEU A 76 -10.12 -3.42 9.74
CA LEU A 76 -11.50 -3.25 9.31
C LEU A 76 -12.35 -4.37 9.92
N SER A 77 -13.32 -4.00 10.75
CA SER A 77 -14.30 -4.91 11.34
C SER A 77 -15.64 -4.78 10.60
N VAL A 78 -16.12 -5.87 10.02
CA VAL A 78 -17.43 -5.94 9.33
C VAL A 78 -18.16 -7.21 9.76
N ARG A 79 -19.32 -7.06 10.42
CA ARG A 79 -20.21 -8.18 10.82
C ARG A 79 -19.47 -9.33 11.53
N GLY A 80 -18.61 -9.00 12.49
CA GLY A 80 -17.83 -9.98 13.26
C GLY A 80 -16.59 -10.53 12.56
N ARG A 81 -16.30 -10.11 11.31
CA ARG A 81 -15.04 -10.42 10.61
C ARG A 81 -14.08 -9.25 10.71
N THR A 82 -12.82 -9.54 11.01
CA THR A 82 -11.75 -8.53 11.03
C THR A 82 -10.75 -8.80 9.93
N LEU A 83 -10.46 -7.78 9.12
CA LEU A 83 -9.41 -7.77 8.12
C LEU A 83 -8.33 -6.78 8.55
N THR A 84 -7.07 -7.14 8.43
CA THR A 84 -5.93 -6.27 8.76
C THR A 84 -5.06 -6.04 7.53
N SER A 85 -4.48 -4.85 7.46
CA SER A 85 -3.54 -4.49 6.39
C SER A 85 -2.64 -3.36 6.86
N THR A 86 -1.43 -3.33 6.31
CA THR A 86 -0.55 -2.17 6.33
C THR A 86 -0.76 -1.32 5.07
N GLY A 87 -0.34 -0.06 5.11
CA GLY A 87 -0.28 0.78 3.91
C GLY A 87 0.69 0.19 2.88
N ASN A 88 0.35 0.29 1.59
CA ASN A 88 1.21 -0.21 0.53
C ASN A 88 2.39 0.75 0.31
N LYS A 89 3.61 0.21 0.36
CA LYS A 89 4.86 0.95 0.15
C LYS A 89 5.53 0.67 -1.18
N GLY A 90 5.08 -0.35 -1.92
CA GLY A 90 5.66 -0.67 -3.24
C GLY A 90 5.45 0.45 -4.25
N ASP A 91 6.35 0.58 -5.22
CA ASP A 91 6.27 1.63 -6.25
C ASP A 91 4.96 1.55 -7.04
N GLN A 92 4.45 0.34 -7.25
CA GLN A 92 3.16 0.11 -7.89
C GLN A 92 2.00 0.23 -6.88
N PRO A 93 1.03 1.14 -7.09
CA PRO A 93 -0.17 1.17 -6.29
C PRO A 93 -0.93 -0.15 -6.49
N PRO A 94 -1.49 -0.73 -5.41
CA PRO A 94 -2.26 -1.96 -5.54
C PRO A 94 -3.54 -1.60 -6.31
N ALA A 95 -3.91 -2.39 -7.33
CA ALA A 95 -5.13 -2.13 -8.10
C ALA A 95 -6.36 -2.14 -7.17
N PRO A 96 -7.02 -0.98 -6.92
CA PRO A 96 -8.17 -0.93 -6.03
C PRO A 96 -9.36 -1.63 -6.67
N HIS A 97 -10.37 -1.91 -5.86
CA HIS A 97 -11.66 -2.36 -6.39
C HIS A 97 -12.26 -1.27 -7.30
N PRO A 98 -12.93 -1.60 -8.43
CA PRO A 98 -13.47 -0.60 -9.36
C PRO A 98 -14.28 0.51 -8.69
N LEU A 99 -15.23 0.17 -7.81
CA LEU A 99 -16.00 1.17 -7.05
C LEU A 99 -15.15 2.10 -6.17
N VAL A 100 -14.01 1.62 -5.67
CA VAL A 100 -13.07 2.44 -4.89
C VAL A 100 -12.27 3.32 -5.85
N GLN A 101 -11.82 2.76 -6.96
CA GLN A 101 -11.11 3.48 -8.00
C GLN A 101 -11.97 4.63 -8.58
N ASP A 102 -13.22 4.36 -8.94
CA ASP A 102 -14.17 5.36 -9.45
C ASP A 102 -14.35 6.54 -8.46
N PHE A 103 -14.38 6.25 -7.15
CA PHE A 103 -14.42 7.29 -6.13
C PHE A 103 -13.10 8.07 -6.06
N LEU A 104 -11.96 7.38 -6.11
CA LEU A 104 -10.66 8.03 -6.02
C LEU A 104 -10.41 8.94 -7.24
N ASP A 105 -10.87 8.55 -8.42
CA ASP A 105 -10.73 9.33 -9.66
C ASP A 105 -11.59 10.60 -9.65
N THR A 106 -12.68 10.61 -8.87
CA THR A 106 -13.57 11.77 -8.70
C THR A 106 -13.21 12.65 -7.49
N LEU A 107 -12.13 12.34 -6.75
CA LEU A 107 -11.68 13.15 -5.62
C LEU A 107 -11.25 14.55 -6.08
N ALA A 108 -11.88 15.58 -5.49
CA ALA A 108 -11.44 16.96 -5.60
C ALA A 108 -10.05 17.17 -5.00
N THR A 109 -9.31 18.15 -5.51
CA THR A 109 -7.91 18.39 -5.16
C THR A 109 -7.69 18.62 -3.67
N GLU A 110 -8.62 19.30 -2.98
CA GLU A 110 -8.54 19.55 -1.53
C GLU A 110 -8.53 18.28 -0.67
N ASN A 111 -9.10 17.19 -1.21
CA ASN A 111 -9.21 15.90 -0.54
C ASN A 111 -8.07 14.94 -0.91
N ARG A 112 -7.24 15.27 -1.89
CA ARG A 112 -6.11 14.43 -2.30
C ARG A 112 -4.96 14.54 -1.30
N ALA A 113 -4.41 13.40 -0.91
CA ALA A 113 -3.18 13.30 -0.10
C ALA A 113 -2.06 12.64 -0.91
N ARG A 114 -0.79 12.85 -0.52
CA ARG A 114 0.40 12.27 -1.21
C ARG A 114 0.32 10.74 -1.37
N HIS A 115 -0.37 10.06 -0.47
CA HIS A 115 -0.47 8.61 -0.40
C HIS A 115 -1.88 8.10 -0.77
N THR A 116 -2.67 8.90 -1.50
CA THR A 116 -4.01 8.51 -1.99
C THR A 116 -3.93 7.17 -2.74
N GLY A 117 -4.84 6.26 -2.41
CA GLY A 117 -4.88 4.92 -3.01
C GLY A 117 -3.92 3.89 -2.38
N ARG A 118 -2.98 4.32 -1.53
CA ARG A 118 -1.98 3.44 -0.89
C ARG A 118 -2.23 3.21 0.60
N CYS A 119 -3.18 3.94 1.19
CA CYS A 119 -3.53 3.83 2.60
C CYS A 119 -4.10 2.42 2.93
N PRO A 120 -3.86 1.90 4.14
CA PRO A 120 -4.40 0.60 4.53
C PRO A 120 -5.93 0.54 4.47
N GLU A 121 -6.64 1.66 4.66
CA GLU A 121 -8.09 1.76 4.54
C GLU A 121 -8.58 1.45 3.12
N THR A 122 -7.93 2.02 2.10
CA THR A 122 -8.23 1.74 0.68
C THR A 122 -8.02 0.26 0.36
N VAL A 123 -6.91 -0.30 0.85
CA VAL A 123 -6.57 -1.72 0.64
C VAL A 123 -7.61 -2.63 1.29
N LEU A 124 -8.00 -2.34 2.53
CA LEU A 124 -8.99 -3.11 3.28
C LEU A 124 -10.38 -3.05 2.64
N LEU A 125 -10.84 -1.86 2.25
CA LEU A 125 -12.12 -1.70 1.55
C LEU A 125 -12.10 -2.45 0.23
N SER A 126 -11.04 -2.31 -0.57
CA SER A 126 -10.93 -2.98 -1.86
C SER A 126 -10.97 -4.50 -1.70
N ARG A 127 -10.14 -5.05 -0.80
CA ARG A 127 -10.12 -6.49 -0.49
C ARG A 127 -11.48 -7.00 -0.02
N TYR A 128 -12.14 -6.25 0.86
CA TYR A 128 -13.47 -6.63 1.34
C TYR A 128 -14.47 -6.66 0.18
N LEU A 129 -14.56 -5.61 -0.62
CA LEU A 129 -15.50 -5.52 -1.75
C LEU A 129 -15.25 -6.61 -2.79
N THR A 130 -13.98 -6.84 -3.19
CA THR A 130 -13.61 -7.93 -4.10
C THR A 130 -14.04 -9.29 -3.52
N SER A 131 -13.79 -9.54 -2.23
CA SER A 131 -14.23 -10.80 -1.60
C SER A 131 -15.76 -10.95 -1.60
N THR A 132 -16.51 -9.86 -1.41
CA THR A 132 -17.97 -9.89 -1.45
C THR A 132 -18.51 -10.12 -2.85
N GLU A 133 -17.85 -9.58 -3.88
CA GLU A 133 -18.15 -9.85 -5.28
C GLU A 133 -17.93 -11.32 -5.63
N HIS A 134 -16.77 -11.88 -5.30
CA HIS A 134 -16.48 -13.29 -5.53
C HIS A 134 -17.47 -14.21 -4.82
N ALA A 135 -17.80 -13.92 -3.55
CA ALA A 135 -18.79 -14.71 -2.80
C ALA A 135 -20.19 -14.65 -3.46
N ARG A 136 -20.60 -13.48 -3.97
CA ARG A 136 -21.85 -13.34 -4.72
C ARG A 136 -21.83 -14.08 -6.04
N ALA A 137 -20.71 -14.00 -6.78
CA ALA A 137 -20.54 -14.68 -8.05
C ALA A 137 -20.64 -16.19 -7.86
N ALA A 138 -19.95 -16.76 -6.87
CA ALA A 138 -20.00 -18.18 -6.55
C ALA A 138 -21.43 -18.67 -6.21
N LYS A 139 -22.17 -17.91 -5.37
CA LYS A 139 -23.56 -18.26 -5.01
C LYS A 139 -24.52 -18.25 -6.21
N ARG A 140 -24.29 -17.37 -7.19
CA ARG A 140 -25.12 -17.28 -8.41
C ARG A 140 -24.71 -18.29 -9.47
N GLY A 141 -23.40 -18.54 -9.61
CA GLY A 141 -22.86 -19.58 -10.50
C GLY A 141 -23.39 -20.96 -10.12
N ASN A 142 -23.49 -21.26 -8.83
CA ASN A 142 -24.09 -22.51 -8.35
C ASN A 142 -25.62 -22.60 -8.60
N ARG A 143 -26.29 -21.48 -8.97
CA ARG A 143 -27.74 -21.42 -9.19
C ARG A 143 -28.12 -21.33 -10.68
N ARG A 144 -27.19 -21.00 -11.58
CA ARG A 144 -27.44 -20.92 -13.03
C ARG A 144 -26.58 -21.93 -13.78
N THR A 145 -27.22 -22.89 -14.44
CA THR A 145 -26.66 -23.83 -15.43
C THR A 145 -26.33 -23.18 -16.79
N GLY A 146 -26.01 -21.89 -16.81
CA GLY A 146 -25.75 -21.14 -18.05
C GLY A 146 -24.77 -19.99 -17.83
N SER A 147 -23.71 -19.99 -18.63
CA SER A 147 -22.50 -19.14 -18.65
C SER A 147 -22.74 -17.62 -18.64
N ALA A 148 -23.31 -17.08 -17.55
CA ALA A 148 -23.53 -15.66 -17.39
C ALA A 148 -22.41 -15.04 -16.54
N LYS A 149 -21.65 -14.10 -17.14
CA LYS A 149 -20.61 -13.31 -16.46
C LYS A 149 -21.19 -12.69 -15.17
N PRO A 150 -20.50 -12.79 -14.01
CA PRO A 150 -21.02 -12.25 -12.76
C PRO A 150 -21.20 -10.73 -12.85
N ARG A 151 -22.38 -10.24 -12.45
CA ARG A 151 -22.69 -8.81 -12.43
C ARG A 151 -21.80 -8.11 -11.40
N PRO A 152 -21.10 -7.02 -11.77
CA PRO A 152 -20.34 -6.20 -10.84
C PRO A 152 -21.20 -5.70 -9.67
N LEU A 153 -20.59 -5.47 -8.52
CA LEU A 153 -21.25 -4.90 -7.36
C LEU A 153 -21.69 -3.48 -7.66
N THR A 154 -22.93 -3.14 -7.32
CA THR A 154 -23.37 -1.75 -7.38
C THR A 154 -22.97 -1.00 -6.11
N HIS A 155 -22.97 0.34 -6.18
CA HIS A 155 -22.66 1.18 -5.02
C HIS A 155 -23.58 0.93 -3.82
N SER A 156 -24.89 0.79 -4.06
CA SER A 156 -25.87 0.49 -3.01
C SER A 156 -25.63 -0.87 -2.36
N GLU A 157 -25.19 -1.87 -3.14
CA GLU A 157 -24.81 -3.18 -2.62
C GLU A 157 -23.51 -3.12 -1.81
N ALA A 158 -22.54 -2.32 -2.22
CA ALA A 158 -21.31 -2.07 -1.48
C ALA A 158 -21.58 -1.41 -0.11
N LYS A 159 -22.39 -0.35 -0.07
CA LYS A 159 -22.86 0.28 1.18
C LYS A 159 -23.56 -0.71 2.09
N ARG A 160 -24.43 -1.57 1.52
CA ARG A 160 -25.13 -2.60 2.30
C ARG A 160 -24.16 -3.66 2.85
N ALA A 161 -23.15 -4.06 2.09
CA ALA A 161 -22.14 -5.01 2.53
C ALA A 161 -21.33 -4.46 3.71
N LEU A 162 -20.94 -3.19 3.63
CA LEU A 162 -20.18 -2.45 4.64
C LEU A 162 -21.04 -1.86 5.78
N LYS A 163 -22.32 -2.20 5.86
CA LYS A 163 -23.20 -1.69 6.92
C LYS A 163 -22.62 -1.98 8.31
N ASN A 164 -22.54 -0.95 9.14
CA ASN A 164 -21.97 -0.97 10.50
C ASN A 164 -20.48 -1.35 10.54
N ALA A 165 -19.77 -1.23 9.42
CA ALA A 165 -18.33 -1.44 9.39
C ALA A 165 -17.60 -0.37 10.20
N LYS A 166 -16.54 -0.78 10.89
CA LYS A 166 -15.67 0.08 11.68
C LYS A 166 -14.24 -0.12 11.21
N VAL A 167 -13.48 0.96 11.10
CA VAL A 167 -12.04 0.90 10.83
C VAL A 167 -11.27 1.58 11.95
N THR A 168 -10.17 0.99 12.37
CA THR A 168 -9.20 1.63 13.27
C THR A 168 -7.82 1.54 12.64
N ALA A 169 -7.00 2.56 12.82
CA ALA A 169 -5.63 2.57 12.34
C ALA A 169 -4.67 3.01 13.43
N ARG A 170 -3.43 2.53 13.37
CA ARG A 170 -2.35 2.84 14.32
C ARG A 170 -1.06 3.11 13.59
N HIS A 171 -0.25 4.03 14.11
CA HIS A 171 1.08 4.29 13.60
C HIS A 171 2.00 3.10 13.86
N ILE A 172 2.80 2.76 12.86
CA ILE A 172 3.92 1.82 13.00
C ILE A 172 5.19 2.66 12.90
N ARG A 173 6.00 2.57 13.95
CA ARG A 173 7.26 3.26 14.15
C ARG A 173 8.32 2.32 14.71
N GLU A 174 9.56 2.74 14.71
CA GLU A 174 10.68 2.11 15.39
C GLU A 174 10.43 1.94 16.89
N HIS A 175 11.17 0.99 17.49
CA HIS A 175 11.08 0.76 18.92
C HIS A 175 11.54 2.00 19.68
N GLY A 176 10.70 2.49 20.59
CA GLY A 176 11.00 3.68 21.40
C GLY A 176 10.37 4.98 20.87
N ASP A 177 9.84 5.00 19.64
CA ASP A 177 9.08 6.16 19.16
C ASP A 177 7.77 6.28 19.97
N PRO A 178 7.53 7.41 20.64
CA PRO A 178 6.33 7.62 21.45
C PRO A 178 5.04 7.60 20.63
N LEU A 179 5.08 7.83 19.32
CA LEU A 179 3.93 7.74 18.43
C LEU A 179 3.61 6.30 18.02
N HIS A 180 4.49 5.33 18.27
CA HIS A 180 4.22 3.92 17.93
C HIS A 180 2.92 3.45 18.57
N GLY A 181 2.06 2.79 17.80
CA GLY A 181 0.82 2.22 18.31
C GLY A 181 -0.27 3.26 18.63
N HIS A 182 -0.01 4.56 18.60
CA HIS A 182 -1.04 5.57 18.75
C HIS A 182 -2.02 5.55 17.58
N TYR A 183 -3.25 5.97 17.84
CA TYR A 183 -4.29 6.07 16.81
C TYR A 183 -3.83 6.97 15.66
N ALA A 184 -3.96 6.44 14.45
CA ALA A 184 -3.68 7.15 13.22
C ALA A 184 -5.02 7.59 12.61
N PRO A 185 -5.36 8.89 12.59
CA PRO A 185 -6.58 9.33 11.94
C PRO A 185 -6.51 9.09 10.43
N PRO A 186 -7.62 8.75 9.76
CA PRO A 186 -7.64 8.58 8.32
C PRO A 186 -7.24 9.88 7.61
N CYS A 187 -6.43 9.77 6.56
CA CYS A 187 -6.06 10.94 5.76
C CYS A 187 -7.29 11.56 5.06
N ARG A 188 -7.16 12.76 4.47
CA ARG A 188 -8.30 13.47 3.84
C ARG A 188 -9.05 12.61 2.81
N ALA A 189 -8.31 11.97 1.91
CA ALA A 189 -8.90 11.09 0.89
C ALA A 189 -9.63 9.89 1.51
N CYS A 190 -9.03 9.27 2.53
CA CYS A 190 -9.62 8.13 3.21
C CYS A 190 -10.82 8.52 4.07
N SER A 191 -10.80 9.69 4.72
CA SER A 191 -11.95 10.23 5.44
C SER A 191 -13.15 10.38 4.51
N ALA A 192 -12.94 10.95 3.31
CA ALA A 192 -13.98 11.08 2.30
C ALA A 192 -14.47 9.70 1.78
N LEU A 193 -13.54 8.79 1.49
CA LEU A 193 -13.84 7.42 1.04
C LEU A 193 -14.66 6.63 2.07
N LEU A 194 -14.25 6.66 3.33
CA LEU A 194 -14.92 5.97 4.43
C LEU A 194 -16.35 6.51 4.62
N THR A 195 -16.50 7.84 4.58
CA THR A 195 -17.82 8.50 4.62
C THR A 195 -18.69 8.06 3.44
N HIS A 196 -18.13 8.02 2.23
CA HIS A 196 -18.84 7.64 1.03
C HIS A 196 -19.38 6.20 1.08
N PHE A 197 -18.63 5.26 1.67
CA PHE A 197 -19.06 3.87 1.85
C PHE A 197 -19.80 3.59 3.17
N GLY A 198 -19.91 4.57 4.06
CA GLY A 198 -20.59 4.44 5.36
C GLY A 198 -19.79 3.64 6.40
N VAL A 199 -18.46 3.66 6.30
CA VAL A 199 -17.55 3.02 7.26
C VAL A 199 -17.09 4.03 8.30
N ARG A 200 -17.20 3.68 9.58
CA ARG A 200 -16.88 4.60 10.67
C ARG A 200 -15.43 4.43 11.15
N PRO A 201 -14.58 5.46 11.11
CA PRO A 201 -13.30 5.43 11.81
C PRO A 201 -13.53 5.42 13.32
N VAL A 202 -12.75 4.62 14.05
CA VAL A 202 -12.86 4.45 15.50
C VAL A 202 -11.48 4.60 16.10
N ASP A 203 -11.34 5.55 17.02
CA ASP A 203 -10.20 5.61 17.93
C ASP A 203 -10.47 4.70 19.14
N PRO A 204 -9.70 3.62 19.32
CA PRO A 204 -9.88 2.72 20.46
C PRO A 204 -9.63 3.42 21.81
N GLY A 205 -8.83 4.48 21.86
CA GLY A 205 -8.56 5.25 23.07
C GLY A 205 -9.77 6.04 23.58
N THR A 206 -10.67 6.46 22.68
CA THR A 206 -11.91 7.16 23.05
C THR A 206 -13.11 6.21 23.18
N ALA A 207 -13.03 5.02 22.60
CA ALA A 207 -14.06 3.97 22.74
C ALA A 207 -13.87 3.09 23.99
N GLY A 208 -12.69 3.14 24.62
CA GLY A 208 -12.30 2.29 25.75
C GLY A 208 -13.08 2.50 27.05
N GLU A 209 -13.88 3.55 27.17
CA GLU A 209 -14.71 3.76 28.37
C GLU A 209 -15.97 2.88 28.40
N LYS A 210 -16.32 2.20 27.29
CA LYS A 210 -17.42 1.21 27.26
C LYS A 210 -17.08 0.00 26.41
N ALA A 211 -16.25 -0.90 26.92
CA ALA A 211 -16.22 -2.29 26.46
C ALA A 211 -16.79 -3.19 27.57
N PRO A 212 -17.99 -3.81 27.39
CA PRO A 212 -18.43 -4.85 28.31
C PRO A 212 -17.53 -6.09 28.13
N ARG A 213 -17.19 -6.70 29.28
CA ARG A 213 -16.46 -7.98 29.39
C ARG A 213 -17.28 -9.15 28.84
#